data_AF-A0A367JCW4-F1
#
_entry.id   AF-A0A367JCW4-F1
#
_cell.length_a   1.000
_cell.length_b   1.000
_cell.length_c   1.000
_cell.angle_alpha   90.00
_cell.angle_beta   90.00
_cell.angle_gamma   90.00
#
_symmetry.space_group_name_H-M   'P 1'
#
loop_
_entity.id
_entity.type
_entity.pdbx_description
1 polymer ?
#
loop_
_entity_poly.entity_id
_entity_poly.type
_entity_poly.pdbx_seq_one_letter_code
_entity_poly.pdbx_strand_id
1 'polypeptide(L)'
;MLLRVYGIGVDQLIDRENELSWIARLSQLNIGPSLLGVFGNGRFEEYLPSRTLTSQDIRSADISCQIAARIRELHDIVAVYPPNEKSVIEVWNNVDKWYKLVMDILPDLIKKSDGWATSLASFDLKRLANEIETSKKMLKRIESPVVFGQNDSQYGNVLQMNKSQELVIVDFDYAGYNPRGFDIANHFCEWMYDYHSEEPAAMNKEKYPTNEEQTRFLTAYLDTTNRFTKPGANENMTCEDLQKEVAMYSMISHLSWGLWGLIQANQITEQDKENDLKCALNEDVNEPKTISSKALDLLKSENALKSGYLLKKGEKGRTWKKRWFVLRPAKLAIYKDNKEYKLLQLIDLDEIHKVVQVTTYSKYAFALVTPKQALFVQASNTSEMKDWMARINQAKQILFALDDTSSVNRDQLFAQDVISNYKSNHDANAIQLKSENLTSMSIPGKSNRLEHPTRLSVTFSENYYPPSPTSDPMVISQLMEGMINSDEEEYTTDKANLELEESRNRVLIEGYLLKLGRNRGWKKRWFVLRTDTLAYYEDEKIRSLTH
;
A
#
# COMPACT_ATOMS: atom_id res chain seq x y z
N MET A 1 14.55 -12.25 -7.39
CA MET A 1 13.29 -11.54 -7.14
C MET A 1 12.80 -11.93 -5.76
N LEU A 2 12.47 -10.95 -4.94
CA LEU A 2 11.83 -11.09 -3.64
C LEU A 2 10.37 -10.65 -3.77
N LEU A 3 9.47 -11.29 -3.02
CA LEU A 3 8.06 -10.93 -2.91
C LEU A 3 7.81 -10.46 -1.48
N ARG A 4 7.48 -9.18 -1.30
CA ARG A 4 7.00 -8.63 -0.02
C ARG A 4 5.48 -8.53 -0.07
N VAL A 5 4.82 -9.02 0.98
CA VAL A 5 3.36 -8.97 1.16
C VAL A 5 3.08 -8.23 2.45
N TYR A 6 2.19 -7.26 2.42
CA TYR A 6 1.88 -6.42 3.59
C TYR A 6 0.99 -7.18 4.57
N GLY A 7 1.31 -7.07 5.86
CA GLY A 7 0.50 -7.59 6.94
C GLY A 7 -0.83 -6.84 7.06
N ILE A 8 -1.86 -7.50 7.59
CA ILE A 8 -3.15 -6.86 7.85
C ILE A 8 -3.04 -6.10 9.18
N GLY A 9 -3.41 -4.81 9.20
CA GLY A 9 -3.51 -4.01 10.45
C GLY A 9 -2.35 -3.06 10.74
N VAL A 10 -1.26 -3.11 9.97
CA VAL A 10 -0.07 -2.24 10.17
C VAL A 10 -0.22 -0.83 9.59
N ASP A 11 -1.29 -0.55 8.85
CA ASP A 11 -1.56 0.76 8.21
C ASP A 11 -1.72 1.92 9.22
N GLN A 12 -2.00 1.60 10.49
CA GLN A 12 -2.02 2.59 11.57
C GLN A 12 -0.61 3.08 11.96
N LEU A 13 0.43 2.28 11.72
CA LEU A 13 1.80 2.59 12.07
C LEU A 13 2.60 3.11 10.88
N ILE A 14 2.38 2.55 9.68
CA ILE A 14 3.24 2.75 8.50
C ILE A 14 2.45 3.42 7.36
N ASP A 15 3.01 4.49 6.79
CA ASP A 15 2.46 5.16 5.61
C ASP A 15 2.96 4.47 4.34
N ARG A 16 2.14 3.58 3.79
CA ARG A 16 2.46 2.79 2.60
C ARG A 16 2.58 3.60 1.31
N GLU A 17 1.96 4.79 1.22
CA GLU A 17 2.11 5.66 0.06
C GLU A 17 3.46 6.39 0.10
N ASN A 18 3.85 6.91 1.28
CA ASN A 18 5.16 7.51 1.51
C ASN A 18 6.29 6.49 1.28
N GLU A 19 6.16 5.30 1.86
CA GLU A 19 7.11 4.19 1.70
C GLU A 19 7.31 3.81 0.22
N LEU A 20 6.23 3.51 -0.52
CA LEU A 20 6.31 3.16 -1.94
C LEU A 20 6.89 4.31 -2.79
N SER A 21 6.56 5.56 -2.46
CA SER A 21 7.15 6.75 -3.09
C SER A 21 8.67 6.81 -2.87
N TRP A 22 9.16 6.54 -1.66
CA TRP A 22 10.60 6.53 -1.38
C TRP A 22 11.31 5.34 -2.03
N ILE A 23 10.76 4.13 -1.97
CA ILE A 23 11.33 2.95 -2.64
C ILE A 23 11.45 3.18 -4.16
N ALA A 24 10.44 3.79 -4.79
CA ALA A 24 10.50 4.14 -6.21
C ALA A 24 11.62 5.16 -6.52
N ARG A 25 11.84 6.17 -5.67
CA ARG A 25 12.94 7.14 -5.81
C ARG A 25 14.31 6.50 -5.60
N LEU A 26 14.46 5.69 -4.55
CA LEU A 26 15.68 4.95 -4.24
C LEU A 26 16.08 4.02 -5.38
N SER A 27 15.12 3.30 -5.96
CA SER A 27 15.33 2.45 -7.13
C SER A 27 15.78 3.24 -8.37
N GLN A 28 15.31 4.48 -8.58
CA GLN A 28 15.80 5.34 -9.68
C GLN A 28 17.25 5.81 -9.46
N LEU A 29 17.66 5.97 -8.20
CA LEU A 29 19.03 6.33 -7.82
C LEU A 29 19.98 5.13 -7.75
N ASN A 30 19.50 3.90 -8.00
CA ASN A 30 20.20 2.63 -7.76
C ASN A 30 20.71 2.53 -6.30
N ILE A 31 19.86 2.87 -5.34
CA ILE A 31 20.10 2.70 -3.90
C ILE A 31 19.15 1.61 -3.39
N GLY A 32 19.69 0.61 -2.71
CA GLY A 32 18.91 -0.53 -2.23
C GLY A 32 18.44 -1.48 -3.36
N PRO A 33 17.51 -2.39 -3.07
CA PRO A 33 16.94 -3.31 -4.05
C PRO A 33 16.13 -2.57 -5.12
N SER A 34 16.28 -2.95 -6.40
CA SER A 34 15.45 -2.41 -7.48
C SER A 34 13.97 -2.76 -7.29
N LEU A 35 13.06 -1.79 -7.48
CA LEU A 35 11.61 -2.03 -7.45
C LEU A 35 11.16 -2.60 -8.81
N LEU A 36 10.68 -3.84 -8.82
CA LEU A 36 10.33 -4.57 -10.04
C LEU A 36 8.83 -4.51 -10.37
N GLY A 37 7.98 -4.26 -9.38
CA GLY A 37 6.54 -4.08 -9.56
C GLY A 37 5.80 -3.95 -8.23
N VAL A 38 4.59 -3.38 -8.27
CA VAL A 38 3.70 -3.17 -7.11
C VAL A 38 2.33 -3.74 -7.45
N PHE A 39 1.65 -4.32 -6.46
CA PHE A 39 0.28 -4.82 -6.56
C PHE A 39 -0.46 -4.51 -5.23
N GLY A 40 -1.78 -4.75 -5.17
CA GLY A 40 -2.64 -4.15 -4.14
C GLY A 40 -2.23 -4.37 -2.68
N ASN A 41 -1.59 -5.48 -2.34
CA ASN A 41 -1.15 -5.81 -0.98
C ASN A 41 0.35 -6.20 -0.91
N GLY A 42 1.18 -5.69 -1.82
CA GLY A 42 2.61 -6.01 -1.79
C GLY A 42 3.40 -5.51 -3.00
N ARG A 43 4.65 -5.98 -3.10
CA ARG A 43 5.57 -5.59 -4.16
C ARG A 43 6.60 -6.68 -4.49
N PHE A 44 7.15 -6.59 -5.69
CA PHE A 44 8.29 -7.36 -6.14
C PHE A 44 9.54 -6.48 -6.11
N GLU A 45 10.58 -6.98 -5.45
CA GLU A 45 11.89 -6.35 -5.35
C GLU A 45 12.95 -7.24 -6.01
N GLU A 46 14.08 -6.64 -6.32
CA GLU A 46 15.32 -7.36 -6.55
C GLU A 46 15.65 -8.24 -5.33
N TYR A 47 16.12 -9.46 -5.58
CA TYR A 47 16.66 -10.28 -4.49
C TYR A 47 18.16 -10.07 -4.45
N LEU A 48 18.64 -9.48 -3.35
CA LEU A 48 20.06 -9.30 -3.09
C LEU A 48 20.61 -10.57 -2.41
N PRO A 49 21.59 -11.28 -3.00
CA PRO A 49 22.22 -12.44 -2.36
C PRO A 49 23.17 -11.96 -1.25
N SER A 50 22.64 -11.90 -0.04
CA SER A 50 23.28 -11.34 1.16
C SER A 50 23.05 -12.22 2.38
N ARG A 51 23.70 -11.83 3.48
CA ARG A 51 23.28 -12.14 4.86
C ARG A 51 22.80 -10.87 5.55
N THR A 52 21.97 -11.01 6.56
CA THR A 52 21.67 -9.93 7.51
C THR A 52 22.80 -9.80 8.53
N LEU A 53 23.00 -8.60 9.11
CA LEU A 53 23.92 -8.40 10.22
C LEU A 53 23.34 -8.88 11.55
N THR A 54 24.19 -9.07 12.56
CA THR A 54 23.81 -9.37 13.95
C THR A 54 24.13 -8.20 14.90
N SER A 55 23.69 -8.32 16.16
CA SER A 55 24.03 -7.42 17.26
C SER A 55 25.54 -7.38 17.58
N GLN A 56 26.31 -8.38 17.13
CA GLN A 56 27.77 -8.42 17.21
C GLN A 56 28.45 -7.81 15.98
N ASP A 57 27.90 -7.99 14.78
CA ASP A 57 28.47 -7.42 13.55
C ASP A 57 28.63 -5.89 13.63
N ILE A 58 27.60 -5.20 14.12
CA ILE A 58 27.59 -3.74 14.26
C ILE A 58 28.71 -3.20 15.18
N ARG A 59 29.29 -4.05 16.04
CA ARG A 59 30.44 -3.71 16.90
C ARG A 59 31.77 -3.74 16.18
N SER A 60 31.88 -4.51 15.09
CA SER A 60 33.10 -4.57 14.30
C SER A 60 33.43 -3.18 13.79
N ALA A 61 34.68 -2.74 14.02
CA ALA A 61 35.12 -1.41 13.65
C ALA A 61 34.89 -1.10 12.17
N ASP A 62 35.21 -2.06 11.29
CA ASP A 62 35.09 -1.93 9.84
C ASP A 62 33.63 -1.92 9.36
N ILE A 63 32.75 -2.72 10.01
CA ILE A 63 31.32 -2.76 9.69
C ILE A 63 30.64 -1.48 10.18
N SER A 64 30.96 -1.04 11.40
CA SER A 64 30.50 0.23 11.98
C SER A 64 30.83 1.43 11.08
N CYS A 65 32.07 1.52 10.57
CA CYS A 65 32.46 2.54 9.59
C CYS A 65 31.69 2.44 8.26
N GLN A 66 31.41 1.22 7.76
CA GLN A 66 30.62 1.04 6.54
C GLN A 66 29.14 1.41 6.74
N ILE A 67 28.55 1.14 7.91
CA ILE A 67 27.19 1.59 8.23
C ILE A 67 27.15 3.12 8.26
N ALA A 68 28.12 3.76 8.92
CA ALA A 68 28.25 5.22 8.94
C ALA A 68 28.29 5.82 7.53
N ALA A 69 29.08 5.21 6.62
CA ALA A 69 29.13 5.61 5.21
C ALA A 69 27.78 5.42 4.48
N ARG A 70 27.10 4.29 4.68
CA ARG A 70 25.78 4.04 4.05
C ARG A 70 24.68 4.97 4.58
N ILE A 71 24.64 5.24 5.89
CA ILE A 71 23.71 6.23 6.46
C ILE A 71 24.01 7.63 5.90
N ARG A 72 25.29 7.99 5.75
CA ARG A 72 25.65 9.26 5.10
C ARG A 72 25.15 9.34 3.66
N GLU A 73 25.32 8.26 2.89
CA GLU A 73 24.86 8.22 1.50
C GLU A 73 23.34 8.35 1.36
N LEU A 74 22.57 7.82 2.31
CA LEU A 74 21.12 8.03 2.41
C LEU A 74 20.80 9.48 2.78
N HIS A 75 21.45 10.03 3.80
CA HIS A 75 21.22 11.40 4.25
C HIS A 75 21.40 12.42 3.11
N ASP A 76 22.44 12.23 2.28
CA ASP A 76 22.76 13.11 1.14
C ASP A 76 21.71 13.06 0.00
N ILE A 77 20.74 12.13 0.01
CA ILE A 77 19.60 12.10 -0.94
C ILE A 77 18.76 13.38 -0.84
N VAL A 78 18.79 14.07 0.31
CA VAL A 78 18.14 15.38 0.50
C VAL A 78 18.61 16.45 -0.50
N ALA A 79 19.82 16.30 -1.07
CA ALA A 79 20.32 17.19 -2.13
C ALA A 79 19.63 16.96 -3.49
N VAL A 80 19.06 15.77 -3.71
CA VAL A 80 18.30 15.40 -4.93
C VAL A 80 16.81 15.64 -4.73
N TYR A 81 16.29 15.26 -3.56
CA TYR A 81 14.91 15.44 -3.16
C TYR A 81 14.87 16.30 -1.88
N PRO A 82 14.98 17.64 -2.00
CA PRO A 82 14.93 18.52 -0.84
C PRO A 82 13.51 18.60 -0.25
N PRO A 83 13.38 18.85 1.06
CA PRO A 83 12.09 19.06 1.69
C PRO A 83 11.42 20.33 1.13
N ASN A 84 10.09 20.29 1.04
CA ASN A 84 9.26 21.42 0.62
C ASN A 84 8.26 21.78 1.74
N GLU A 85 7.39 22.77 1.51
CA GLU A 85 6.43 23.26 2.50
C GLU A 85 5.46 22.19 3.04
N LYS A 86 5.28 21.07 2.33
CA LYS A 86 4.45 19.93 2.75
C LYS A 86 5.26 18.81 3.43
N SER A 87 6.57 18.90 3.47
CA SER A 87 7.43 17.89 4.13
C SER A 87 7.21 17.93 5.64
N VAL A 88 6.88 16.77 6.21
CA VAL A 88 6.81 16.58 7.66
C VAL A 88 8.15 16.10 8.20
N ILE A 89 8.36 16.27 9.51
CA ILE A 89 9.48 15.64 10.22
C ILE A 89 8.95 14.33 10.82
N GLU A 90 9.41 13.20 10.28
CA GLU A 90 8.75 11.90 10.49
C GLU A 90 8.69 11.49 11.96
N VAL A 91 9.75 11.70 12.74
CA VAL A 91 9.74 11.33 14.17
C VAL A 91 8.65 12.07 14.95
N TRP A 92 8.40 13.35 14.67
CA TRP A 92 7.39 14.12 15.39
C TRP A 92 5.98 13.82 14.88
N ASN A 93 5.83 13.57 13.57
CA ASN A 93 4.59 13.09 12.98
C ASN A 93 4.17 11.75 13.62
N ASN A 94 5.10 10.80 13.72
CA ASN A 94 4.89 9.50 14.34
C ASN A 94 4.65 9.61 15.85
N VAL A 95 5.47 10.33 16.61
CA VAL A 95 5.27 10.53 18.06
C VAL A 95 3.90 11.16 18.36
N ASP A 96 3.46 12.18 17.60
CA ASP A 96 2.16 12.83 17.83
C ASP A 96 0.96 11.95 17.43
N LYS A 97 1.12 11.11 16.41
CA LYS A 97 0.13 10.10 15.98
C LYS A 97 0.04 8.97 17.00
N TRP A 98 1.18 8.40 17.38
CA TRP A 98 1.28 7.24 18.26
C TRP A 98 0.94 7.57 19.70
N TYR A 99 1.30 8.75 20.22
CA TYR A 99 0.87 9.18 21.56
C TYR A 99 -0.66 9.22 21.68
N LYS A 100 -1.36 9.79 20.69
CA LYS A 100 -2.84 9.81 20.68
C LYS A 100 -3.41 8.40 20.65
N LEU A 101 -2.91 7.55 19.75
CA LEU A 101 -3.34 6.16 19.64
C LEU A 101 -3.10 5.36 20.95
N VAL A 102 -1.96 5.56 21.62
CA VAL A 102 -1.67 4.97 22.95
C VAL A 102 -2.68 5.44 23.99
N MET A 103 -3.06 6.72 24.01
CA MET A 103 -4.07 7.25 24.93
C MET A 103 -5.48 6.70 24.64
N ASP A 104 -5.82 6.49 23.37
CA ASP A 104 -7.12 5.92 22.96
C ASP A 104 -7.24 4.44 23.32
N ILE A 105 -6.17 3.64 23.15
CA ILE A 105 -6.15 2.20 23.48
C ILE A 105 -5.80 1.90 24.95
N LEU A 106 -5.37 2.90 25.74
CA LEU A 106 -4.98 2.74 27.13
C LEU A 106 -6.04 2.00 27.98
N PRO A 107 -7.36 2.27 27.86
CA PRO A 107 -8.38 1.55 28.62
C PRO A 107 -8.46 0.05 28.31
N ASP A 108 -7.96 -0.40 27.16
CA ASP A 108 -7.95 -1.81 26.78
C ASP A 108 -6.61 -2.49 27.10
N LEU A 109 -5.49 -1.77 26.94
CA LEU A 109 -4.18 -2.23 27.41
C LEU A 109 -4.18 -2.58 28.90
N ILE A 110 -4.78 -1.75 29.76
CA ILE A 110 -4.85 -2.04 31.21
C ILE A 110 -5.75 -3.25 31.55
N LYS A 111 -6.68 -3.65 30.67
CA LYS A 111 -7.53 -4.83 30.88
C LYS A 111 -6.85 -6.14 30.46
N LYS A 112 -5.76 -6.09 29.68
CA LYS A 112 -5.06 -7.28 29.18
C LYS A 112 -4.27 -8.02 30.27
N SER A 113 -3.82 -7.34 31.32
CA SER A 113 -3.08 -7.95 32.45
C SER A 113 -3.02 -7.01 33.65
N ASP A 114 -3.24 -7.53 34.85
CA ASP A 114 -3.06 -6.79 36.12
C ASP A 114 -1.63 -6.26 36.28
N GLY A 115 -0.64 -7.00 35.75
CA GLY A 115 0.75 -6.56 35.71
C GLY A 115 0.95 -5.35 34.80
N TRP A 116 0.28 -5.32 33.64
CA TRP A 116 0.33 -4.17 32.73
C TRP A 116 -0.41 -2.96 33.31
N ALA A 117 -1.57 -3.17 33.95
CA ALA A 117 -2.28 -2.12 34.67
C ALA A 117 -1.38 -1.48 35.75
N THR A 118 -0.65 -2.30 36.51
CA THR A 118 0.28 -1.83 37.55
C THR A 118 1.45 -1.05 36.96
N SER A 119 2.10 -1.58 35.92
CA SER A 119 3.22 -0.89 35.24
C SER A 119 2.79 0.42 34.59
N LEU A 120 1.66 0.44 33.89
CA LEU A 120 1.12 1.64 33.24
C LEU A 120 0.64 2.68 34.26
N ALA A 121 0.07 2.27 35.39
CA ALA A 121 -0.30 3.18 36.47
C ALA A 121 0.92 3.84 37.15
N SER A 122 2.10 3.23 37.07
CA SER A 122 3.36 3.84 37.55
C SER A 122 3.93 4.90 36.60
N PHE A 123 3.43 4.97 35.35
CA PHE A 123 3.91 5.89 34.33
C PHE A 123 2.87 6.97 34.01
N ASP A 124 3.21 8.24 34.22
CA ASP A 124 2.28 9.35 33.96
C ASP A 124 2.23 9.69 32.46
N LEU A 125 1.47 8.88 31.71
CA LEU A 125 1.19 9.10 30.29
C LEU A 125 0.53 10.46 30.01
N LYS A 126 -0.19 11.07 30.98
CA LYS A 126 -0.79 12.39 30.78
C LYS A 126 0.27 13.50 30.82
N ARG A 127 1.22 13.40 31.75
CA ARG A 127 2.40 14.28 31.82
C ARG A 127 3.30 14.12 30.59
N LEU A 128 3.38 12.92 30.00
CA LEU A 128 4.18 12.67 28.81
C LEU A 128 3.86 13.63 27.66
N ALA A 129 2.60 14.04 27.46
CA ALA A 129 2.24 15.05 26.45
C ALA A 129 3.03 16.37 26.61
N ASN A 130 3.21 16.84 27.83
CA ASN A 130 3.99 18.05 28.11
C ASN A 130 5.49 17.81 27.96
N GLU A 131 5.97 16.60 28.25
CA GLU A 131 7.39 16.24 28.06
C GLU A 131 7.75 16.09 26.58
N ILE A 132 6.85 15.57 25.73
CA ILE A 132 6.96 15.59 24.27
C ILE A 132 7.10 17.04 23.76
N GLU A 133 6.20 17.94 24.18
CA GLU A 133 6.25 19.35 23.78
C GLU A 133 7.48 20.10 24.32
N THR A 134 7.97 19.71 25.49
CA THR A 134 9.23 20.24 26.05
C THR A 134 10.42 19.78 25.22
N SER A 135 10.49 18.48 24.89
CA SER A 135 11.53 17.90 24.02
C SER A 135 11.57 18.57 22.65
N LYS A 136 10.42 18.77 21.99
CA LYS A 136 10.34 19.53 20.72
C LYS A 136 10.91 20.94 20.86
N LYS A 137 10.58 21.67 21.93
CA LYS A 137 11.07 23.04 22.17
C LYS A 137 12.57 23.09 22.48
N MET A 138 13.11 22.06 23.12
CA MET A 138 14.55 21.92 23.37
C MET A 138 15.31 21.59 22.08
N LEU A 139 14.86 20.60 21.32
CA LEU A 139 15.52 20.14 20.10
C LEU A 139 15.44 21.16 18.95
N LYS A 140 14.42 22.03 18.91
CA LYS A 140 14.40 23.21 18.02
C LYS A 140 15.54 24.22 18.26
N ARG A 141 16.30 24.08 19.35
CA ARG A 141 17.50 24.91 19.65
C ARG A 141 18.81 24.22 19.28
N ILE A 142 18.76 22.94 18.88
CA ILE A 142 19.90 22.17 18.41
C ILE A 142 19.92 22.27 16.89
N GLU A 143 21.05 22.69 16.33
CA GLU A 143 21.23 22.73 14.88
C GLU A 143 21.53 21.32 14.37
N SER A 144 20.47 20.61 13.96
CA SER A 144 20.56 19.29 13.33
C SER A 144 19.97 19.37 11.92
N PRO A 145 20.79 19.27 10.85
CA PRO A 145 20.33 19.30 9.47
C PRO A 145 19.23 18.27 9.20
N VAL A 146 18.18 18.71 8.51
CA VAL A 146 17.15 17.81 7.98
C VAL A 146 17.73 17.07 6.77
N VAL A 147 17.61 15.75 6.80
CA VAL A 147 18.14 14.80 5.81
C VAL A 147 17.04 13.81 5.42
N PHE A 148 17.29 12.97 4.41
CA PHE A 148 16.51 11.75 4.22
C PHE A 148 17.04 10.67 5.18
N GLY A 149 16.33 10.44 6.28
CA GLY A 149 16.65 9.40 7.25
C GLY A 149 15.88 8.11 6.94
N GLN A 150 16.49 6.95 7.23
CA GLN A 150 15.81 5.66 7.15
C GLN A 150 15.04 5.34 8.44
N ASN A 151 15.45 5.93 9.58
CA ASN A 151 14.75 6.00 10.87
C ASN A 151 14.60 4.68 11.65
N ASP A 152 15.01 3.54 11.10
CA ASP A 152 14.95 2.20 11.68
C ASP A 152 16.23 1.39 11.33
N SER A 153 17.40 1.98 11.56
CA SER A 153 18.70 1.44 11.14
C SER A 153 19.24 0.34 12.07
N GLN A 154 18.35 -0.58 12.46
CA GLN A 154 18.66 -1.79 13.21
C GLN A 154 19.36 -2.83 12.31
N TYR A 155 20.16 -3.72 12.89
CA TYR A 155 21.05 -4.62 12.13
C TYR A 155 20.31 -5.61 11.22
N GLY A 156 19.05 -5.94 11.55
CA GLY A 156 18.12 -6.67 10.70
C GLY A 156 17.87 -6.01 9.34
N ASN A 157 17.94 -4.68 9.29
CA ASN A 157 17.73 -3.85 8.10
C ASN A 157 19.05 -3.53 7.36
N VAL A 158 20.17 -4.13 7.77
CA VAL A 158 21.48 -4.00 7.09
C VAL A 158 21.90 -5.35 6.51
N LEU A 159 22.08 -5.39 5.20
CA LEU A 159 22.46 -6.58 4.45
C LEU A 159 23.93 -6.51 4.04
N GLN A 160 24.73 -7.53 4.36
CA GLN A 160 26.07 -7.70 3.81
C GLN A 160 26.04 -8.58 2.56
N MET A 161 26.48 -8.05 1.43
CA MET A 161 26.47 -8.73 0.14
C MET A 161 27.47 -9.90 0.10
N ASN A 162 27.02 -11.10 -0.27
CA ASN A 162 27.82 -12.33 -0.17
C ASN A 162 29.13 -12.29 -0.99
N LYS A 163 29.18 -11.49 -2.08
CA LYS A 163 30.35 -11.41 -2.97
C LYS A 163 31.26 -10.23 -2.67
N SER A 164 30.72 -9.02 -2.56
CA SER A 164 31.51 -7.80 -2.38
C SER A 164 31.76 -7.43 -0.92
N GLN A 165 31.04 -8.05 0.03
CA GLN A 165 31.03 -7.70 1.46
C GLN A 165 30.54 -6.28 1.78
N GLU A 166 30.12 -5.52 0.75
CA GLU A 166 29.48 -4.21 0.88
C GLU A 166 28.16 -4.32 1.64
N LEU A 167 27.87 -3.29 2.43
CA LEU A 167 26.61 -3.16 3.15
C LEU A 167 25.55 -2.44 2.30
N VAL A 168 24.31 -2.93 2.36
CA VAL A 168 23.13 -2.31 1.76
C VAL A 168 22.07 -2.16 2.85
N ILE A 169 21.62 -0.93 3.09
CA ILE A 169 20.50 -0.65 4.00
C ILE A 169 19.19 -0.90 3.24
N VAL A 170 18.25 -1.59 3.88
CA VAL A 170 16.92 -1.95 3.37
C VAL A 170 15.84 -1.58 4.39
N ASP A 171 14.59 -1.90 4.07
CA ASP A 171 13.41 -1.64 4.91
C ASP A 171 13.21 -0.14 5.23
N PHE A 172 12.41 0.51 4.39
CA PHE A 172 12.18 1.96 4.42
C PHE A 172 10.77 2.31 4.94
N ASP A 173 10.14 1.40 5.70
CA ASP A 173 8.78 1.52 6.26
C ASP A 173 8.59 2.80 7.12
N TYR A 174 9.67 3.33 7.72
CA TYR A 174 9.66 4.57 8.53
C TYR A 174 10.48 5.71 7.90
N ALA A 175 10.95 5.55 6.66
CA ALA A 175 11.88 6.49 6.04
C ALA A 175 11.22 7.80 5.59
N GLY A 176 11.98 8.89 5.65
CA GLY A 176 11.51 10.21 5.24
C GLY A 176 12.37 11.33 5.81
N TYR A 177 11.84 12.56 5.86
CA TYR A 177 12.62 13.71 6.32
C TYR A 177 12.74 13.73 7.85
N ASN A 178 13.97 13.79 8.35
CA ASN A 178 14.25 13.82 9.78
C ASN A 178 15.57 14.55 10.07
N PRO A 179 15.81 15.05 11.30
CA PRO A 179 17.13 15.55 11.68
C PRO A 179 18.15 14.40 11.69
N ARG A 180 19.33 14.58 11.09
CA ARG A 180 20.37 13.54 11.03
C ARG A 180 20.77 13.02 12.42
N GLY A 181 20.68 13.86 13.44
CA GLY A 181 20.97 13.51 14.83
C GLY A 181 20.03 12.42 15.35
N PHE A 182 18.77 12.38 14.89
CA PHE A 182 17.84 11.31 15.25
C PHE A 182 18.21 9.97 14.64
N ASP A 183 18.48 9.91 13.33
CA ASP A 183 18.69 8.63 12.65
C ASP A 183 19.96 7.92 13.17
N ILE A 184 21.03 8.71 13.39
CA ILE A 184 22.27 8.21 14.01
C ILE A 184 22.05 7.84 15.49
N ALA A 185 21.29 8.63 16.26
CA ALA A 185 20.98 8.29 17.65
C ALA A 185 20.15 7.01 17.75
N ASN A 186 19.23 6.80 16.81
CA ASN A 186 18.46 5.56 16.71
C ASN A 186 19.39 4.39 16.46
N HIS A 187 20.27 4.48 15.46
CA HIS A 187 21.27 3.43 15.21
C HIS A 187 22.15 3.14 16.45
N PHE A 188 22.54 4.13 17.24
CA PHE A 188 23.27 3.90 18.50
C PHE A 188 22.41 3.26 19.60
N CYS A 189 21.11 3.54 19.66
CA CYS A 189 20.19 2.86 20.56
C CYS A 189 20.05 1.37 20.21
N GLU A 190 20.08 1.00 18.92
CA GLU A 190 20.01 -0.40 18.44
C GLU A 190 21.17 -1.29 18.93
N TRP A 191 22.30 -0.69 19.29
CA TRP A 191 23.43 -1.45 19.86
C TRP A 191 23.09 -2.07 21.22
N MET A 192 22.07 -1.55 21.92
CA MET A 192 21.61 -2.04 23.23
C MET A 192 20.69 -3.26 23.15
N TYR A 193 20.25 -3.66 21.94
CA TYR A 193 19.26 -4.73 21.73
C TYR A 193 19.84 -5.97 21.06
N ASP A 194 19.32 -7.14 21.43
CA ASP A 194 19.73 -8.44 20.87
C ASP A 194 18.50 -9.31 20.56
N TYR A 195 17.87 -9.05 19.41
CA TYR A 195 16.65 -9.70 18.91
C TYR A 195 16.81 -11.20 18.62
N HIS A 196 18.04 -11.72 18.69
CA HIS A 196 18.35 -13.16 18.60
C HIS A 196 18.66 -13.79 19.97
N SER A 197 18.59 -13.02 21.06
CA SER A 197 18.76 -13.54 22.42
C SER A 197 17.48 -14.18 22.97
N GLU A 198 17.57 -14.83 24.13
CA GLU A 198 16.41 -15.40 24.85
C GLU A 198 15.42 -14.31 25.33
N GLU A 199 15.87 -13.07 25.47
CA GLU A 199 15.05 -11.92 25.89
C GLU A 199 15.11 -10.80 24.83
N PRO A 200 14.54 -10.98 23.62
CA PRO A 200 14.72 -10.06 22.49
C PRO A 200 14.17 -8.65 22.73
N ALA A 201 13.27 -8.49 23.72
CA ALA A 201 12.74 -7.19 24.13
C ALA A 201 13.58 -6.49 25.24
N ALA A 202 14.60 -7.15 25.79
CA ALA A 202 15.42 -6.60 26.87
C ALA A 202 16.49 -5.65 26.33
N MET A 203 16.48 -4.41 26.84
CA MET A 203 17.50 -3.40 26.54
C MET A 203 18.67 -3.51 27.52
N ASN A 204 19.88 -3.76 27.02
CA ASN A 204 21.10 -3.68 27.83
C ASN A 204 21.75 -2.29 27.68
N LYS A 205 21.66 -1.45 28.70
CA LYS A 205 22.22 -0.08 28.70
C LYS A 205 23.75 -0.03 28.67
N GLU A 206 24.42 -1.04 29.23
CA GLU A 206 25.89 -1.15 29.24
C GLU A 206 26.44 -1.40 27.84
N LYS A 207 25.59 -1.86 26.92
CA LYS A 207 25.89 -2.06 25.50
C LYS A 207 25.78 -0.78 24.65
N TYR A 208 25.39 0.40 25.16
CA TYR A 208 25.44 1.62 24.35
C TYR A 208 26.88 1.87 23.82
N PRO A 209 27.10 2.33 22.57
CA PRO A 209 28.44 2.54 22.04
C PRO A 209 29.27 3.46 22.92
N THR A 210 30.50 3.05 23.22
CA THR A 210 31.49 3.84 23.95
C THR A 210 31.86 5.12 23.17
N ASN A 211 32.48 6.10 23.84
CA ASN A 211 32.93 7.33 23.17
C ASN A 211 33.90 7.05 22.00
N GLU A 212 34.73 6.01 22.10
CA GLU A 212 35.63 5.61 21.01
C GLU A 212 34.87 5.03 19.82
N GLU A 213 33.88 4.16 20.06
CA GLU A 213 33.01 3.60 19.01
C GLU A 213 32.16 4.68 18.34
N GLN A 214 31.58 5.60 19.12
CA GLN A 214 30.87 6.77 18.59
C GLN A 214 31.80 7.66 17.77
N THR A 215 33.00 8.00 18.27
CA THR A 215 33.96 8.84 17.56
C THR A 215 34.34 8.23 16.22
N ARG A 216 34.64 6.92 16.19
CA ARG A 216 34.97 6.19 14.96
C ARG A 216 33.83 6.21 13.95
N PHE A 217 32.60 5.93 14.38
CA PHE A 217 31.42 5.97 13.52
C PHE A 217 31.17 7.37 12.96
N LEU A 218 31.18 8.40 13.82
CA LEU A 218 30.88 9.78 13.43
C LEU A 218 31.98 10.38 12.53
N THR A 219 33.25 10.00 12.74
CA THR A 219 34.36 10.35 11.85
C THR A 219 34.14 9.74 10.46
N ALA A 220 33.85 8.43 10.38
CA ALA A 220 33.55 7.77 9.11
C ALA A 220 32.32 8.39 8.39
N TYR A 221 31.28 8.79 9.14
CA TYR A 221 30.11 9.50 8.60
C TYR A 221 30.45 10.89 8.03
N LEU A 222 31.34 11.64 8.71
CA LEU A 222 31.76 12.98 8.29
C LEU A 222 32.70 12.93 7.07
N ASP A 223 33.68 12.02 7.09
CA ASP A 223 34.68 11.80 6.04
C ASP A 223 34.08 11.18 4.76
N THR A 224 32.95 10.49 4.88
CA THR A 224 32.25 9.95 3.71
C THR A 224 31.78 11.08 2.80
N THR A 225 32.25 11.04 1.55
CA THR A 225 31.83 11.94 0.47
C THR A 225 30.99 11.15 -0.53
N ASN A 226 29.76 11.59 -0.79
CA ASN A 226 28.85 10.95 -1.74
C ASN A 226 28.78 11.74 -3.07
N ARG A 227 28.32 11.06 -4.12
CA ARG A 227 28.10 11.58 -5.48
C ARG A 227 27.17 12.81 -5.58
N PHE A 228 26.44 13.13 -4.50
CA PHE A 228 25.50 14.26 -4.44
C PHE A 228 26.07 15.50 -3.72
N THR A 229 27.11 15.33 -2.89
CA THR A 229 27.69 16.41 -2.09
C THR A 229 28.95 16.98 -2.75
N LYS A 230 29.12 18.31 -2.67
CA LYS A 230 30.40 18.94 -3.00
C LYS A 230 31.44 18.63 -1.92
N PRO A 231 32.73 18.48 -2.28
CA PRO A 231 33.81 18.54 -1.31
C PRO A 231 33.69 19.79 -0.43
N GLY A 232 33.93 19.64 0.87
CA GLY A 232 33.91 20.74 1.84
C GLY A 232 32.60 21.00 2.59
N ALA A 233 31.51 20.28 2.28
CA ALA A 233 30.18 20.52 2.87
C ALA A 233 30.12 20.46 4.42
N ASN A 234 31.10 19.81 5.07
CA ASN A 234 31.19 19.65 6.53
C ASN A 234 32.42 20.34 7.16
N GLU A 235 33.16 21.21 6.45
CA GLU A 235 34.47 21.75 6.90
C GLU A 235 34.48 22.39 8.31
N ASN A 236 33.31 22.84 8.80
CA ASN A 236 33.17 23.47 10.12
C ASN A 236 32.55 22.55 11.21
N MET A 237 32.21 21.30 10.90
CA MET A 237 31.52 20.38 11.82
C MET A 237 32.52 19.40 12.44
N THR A 238 32.75 19.48 13.75
CA THR A 238 33.63 18.53 14.44
C THR A 238 32.87 17.24 14.80
N CYS A 239 33.62 16.16 15.01
CA CYS A 239 33.07 14.91 15.54
C CYS A 239 32.42 15.10 16.93
N GLU A 240 33.00 15.95 17.78
CA GLU A 240 32.44 16.24 19.12
C GLU A 240 31.10 16.98 19.04
N ASP A 241 30.95 17.89 18.08
CA ASP A 241 29.70 18.65 17.91
C ASP A 241 28.58 17.75 17.38
N LEU A 242 28.89 16.88 16.41
CA LEU A 242 27.96 15.86 15.95
C LEU A 242 27.63 14.84 17.06
N GLN A 243 28.57 14.50 17.94
CA GLN A 243 28.29 13.62 19.08
C GLN A 243 27.32 14.26 20.07
N LYS A 244 27.47 15.57 20.36
CA LYS A 244 26.52 16.35 21.18
C LYS A 244 25.14 16.41 20.51
N GLU A 245 25.10 16.66 19.19
CA GLU A 245 23.87 16.67 18.39
C GLU A 245 23.12 15.34 18.52
N VAL A 246 23.80 14.22 18.28
CA VAL A 246 23.24 12.86 18.35
C VAL A 246 22.75 12.53 19.76
N ALA A 247 23.54 12.81 20.81
CA ALA A 247 23.16 12.50 22.20
C ALA A 247 21.85 13.16 22.65
N MET A 248 21.49 14.31 22.05
CA MET A 248 20.20 14.98 22.35
C MET A 248 18.98 14.21 21.81
N TYR A 249 19.14 13.36 20.80
CA TYR A 249 18.04 12.60 20.18
C TYR A 249 17.86 11.17 20.71
N SER A 250 18.79 10.59 21.46
CA SER A 250 18.69 9.21 21.98
C SER A 250 17.41 8.98 22.79
N MET A 251 17.00 9.96 23.60
CA MET A 251 15.73 9.89 24.34
C MET A 251 14.49 9.90 23.43
N ILE A 252 14.58 10.45 22.22
CA ILE A 252 13.47 10.50 21.26
C ILE A 252 13.33 9.17 20.53
N SER A 253 14.43 8.45 20.25
CA SER A 253 14.38 7.06 19.78
C SER A 253 13.62 6.19 20.79
N HIS A 254 14.00 6.24 22.07
CA HIS A 254 13.31 5.50 23.13
C HIS A 254 11.83 5.88 23.29
N LEU A 255 11.49 7.16 23.20
CA LEU A 255 10.10 7.63 23.20
C LEU A 255 9.30 7.07 22.02
N SER A 256 9.86 7.17 20.81
CA SER A 256 9.23 6.72 19.57
C SER A 256 8.91 5.23 19.62
N TRP A 257 9.92 4.40 19.88
CA TRP A 257 9.75 2.94 19.92
C TRP A 257 9.02 2.43 21.16
N GLY A 258 9.06 3.18 22.27
CA GLY A 258 8.23 2.90 23.46
C GLY A 258 6.74 3.07 23.16
N LEU A 259 6.33 4.14 22.46
CA LEU A 259 4.95 4.35 22.02
C LEU A 259 4.52 3.29 21.01
N TRP A 260 5.38 2.98 20.03
CA TRP A 260 5.16 1.90 19.06
C TRP A 260 4.93 0.54 19.73
N GLY A 261 5.76 0.18 20.72
CA GLY A 261 5.64 -1.07 21.46
C GLY A 261 4.33 -1.21 22.23
N LEU A 262 3.81 -0.11 22.80
CA LEU A 262 2.50 -0.11 23.46
C LEU A 262 1.35 -0.34 22.46
N ILE A 263 1.44 0.21 21.25
CA ILE A 263 0.45 -0.02 20.18
C ILE A 263 0.46 -1.50 19.76
N GLN A 264 1.65 -2.05 19.50
CA GLN A 264 1.82 -3.46 19.13
C GLN A 264 1.32 -4.42 20.23
N ALA A 265 1.59 -4.12 21.50
CA ALA A 265 1.07 -4.89 22.63
C ALA A 265 -0.48 -4.92 22.68
N ASN A 266 -1.16 -3.89 22.15
CA ASN A 266 -2.60 -3.91 22.01
C ASN A 266 -3.09 -4.75 20.81
N GLN A 267 -2.32 -4.82 19.72
CA GLN A 267 -2.70 -5.61 18.54
C GLN A 267 -2.58 -7.12 18.75
N ILE A 268 -1.61 -7.59 19.56
CA ILE A 268 -1.42 -9.02 19.86
C ILE A 268 -2.64 -9.58 20.60
N THR A 269 -3.37 -10.51 19.97
CA THR A 269 -4.42 -11.31 20.65
C THR A 269 -3.84 -12.62 21.20
N GLU A 270 -4.56 -13.28 22.12
CA GLU A 270 -4.17 -14.62 22.58
C GLU A 270 -4.13 -15.64 21.42
N GLN A 271 -4.94 -15.43 20.38
CA GLN A 271 -4.94 -16.28 19.20
C GLN A 271 -3.67 -16.10 18.36
N ASP A 272 -3.08 -14.90 18.35
CA ASP A 272 -1.83 -14.61 17.65
C ASP A 272 -0.64 -15.19 18.40
N LYS A 273 -0.59 -15.06 19.73
CA LYS A 273 0.40 -15.77 20.57
C LYS A 273 0.37 -17.27 20.34
N GLU A 274 -0.82 -17.87 20.28
CA GLU A 274 -0.97 -19.30 20.03
C GLU A 274 -0.53 -19.67 18.60
N ASN A 275 -0.77 -18.81 17.60
CA ASN A 275 -0.33 -19.01 16.23
C ASN A 275 1.20 -18.88 16.07
N ASP A 276 1.82 -17.89 16.71
CA ASP A 276 3.27 -17.65 16.64
C ASP A 276 4.05 -18.71 17.42
N LEU A 277 3.54 -19.14 18.59
CA LEU A 277 4.09 -20.27 19.33
C LEU A 277 3.98 -21.58 18.53
N LYS A 278 2.86 -21.78 17.83
CA LYS A 278 2.70 -22.90 16.86
C LYS A 278 3.60 -22.74 15.62
N CYS A 279 3.97 -21.54 15.20
CA CYS A 279 4.96 -21.35 14.13
C CYS A 279 6.39 -21.64 14.60
N ALA A 280 6.76 -21.20 15.81
CA ALA A 280 8.09 -21.36 16.38
C ALA A 280 8.42 -22.80 16.81
N LEU A 281 7.42 -23.58 17.23
CA LEU A 281 7.61 -24.96 17.73
C LEU A 281 7.46 -26.05 16.66
N ASN A 282 7.02 -25.73 15.44
CA ASN A 282 6.73 -26.74 14.40
C ASN A 282 7.96 -27.10 13.57
N GLU A 283 8.84 -27.93 14.14
CA GLU A 283 9.19 -29.13 13.39
C GLU A 283 7.88 -29.94 13.19
N ASP A 284 7.62 -30.38 11.96
CA ASP A 284 6.44 -31.18 11.56
C ASP A 284 5.06 -30.48 11.36
N VAL A 285 4.97 -29.54 10.41
CA VAL A 285 3.69 -28.95 9.93
C VAL A 285 2.72 -30.02 9.36
N ASN A 286 1.66 -30.37 10.10
CA ASN A 286 0.67 -31.36 9.64
C ASN A 286 -0.80 -30.97 9.85
N GLU A 287 -1.16 -29.71 9.60
CA GLU A 287 -2.57 -29.32 9.43
C GLU A 287 -2.76 -28.22 8.36
N PRO A 288 -3.67 -28.38 7.38
CA PRO A 288 -3.86 -27.41 6.31
C PRO A 288 -4.78 -26.25 6.75
N LYS A 289 -4.22 -25.05 6.91
CA LYS A 289 -5.00 -23.82 7.13
C LYS A 289 -5.98 -23.58 5.97
N THR A 290 -7.28 -23.49 6.26
CA THR A 290 -8.35 -23.33 5.27
C THR A 290 -8.32 -21.95 4.61
N ILE A 291 -8.39 -21.93 3.27
CA ILE A 291 -8.48 -20.68 2.49
C ILE A 291 -9.82 -19.99 2.79
N SER A 292 -9.78 -18.68 3.11
CA SER A 292 -10.96 -17.84 3.30
C SER A 292 -11.97 -18.01 2.15
N SER A 293 -13.26 -18.14 2.46
CA SER A 293 -14.33 -18.31 1.46
C SER A 293 -14.29 -17.23 0.38
N LYS A 294 -14.04 -15.97 0.77
CA LYS A 294 -13.92 -14.82 -0.15
C LYS A 294 -12.74 -14.97 -1.13
N ALA A 295 -11.60 -15.50 -0.67
CA ALA A 295 -10.46 -15.80 -1.53
C ALA A 295 -10.72 -17.03 -2.41
N LEU A 296 -11.44 -18.03 -1.88
CA LEU A 296 -11.86 -19.20 -2.64
C LEU A 296 -12.84 -18.84 -3.76
N ASP A 297 -13.73 -17.88 -3.55
CA ASP A 297 -14.71 -17.41 -4.54
C ASP A 297 -14.09 -16.51 -5.61
N LEU A 298 -13.12 -15.67 -5.25
CA LEU A 298 -12.26 -14.98 -6.22
C LEU A 298 -11.50 -15.99 -7.10
N LEU A 299 -10.84 -16.99 -6.51
CA LEU A 299 -10.16 -18.07 -7.24
C LEU A 299 -11.11 -18.92 -8.10
N LYS A 300 -12.37 -19.11 -7.69
CA LYS A 300 -13.40 -19.75 -8.55
C LYS A 300 -13.74 -18.88 -9.76
N SER A 301 -13.85 -17.56 -9.58
CA SER A 301 -14.22 -16.59 -10.63
C SER A 301 -13.18 -16.44 -11.75
N GLU A 302 -11.92 -16.83 -11.50
CA GLU A 302 -10.84 -16.74 -12.49
C GLU A 302 -10.67 -18.01 -13.35
N ASN A 303 -11.17 -19.16 -12.92
CA ASN A 303 -10.98 -20.42 -13.63
C ASN A 303 -11.69 -20.42 -15.01
N ALA A 304 -10.93 -20.70 -16.07
CA ALA A 304 -11.49 -20.80 -17.42
C ALA A 304 -12.42 -22.03 -17.54
N LEU A 305 -13.69 -21.80 -17.82
CA LEU A 305 -14.72 -22.82 -18.05
C LEU A 305 -14.56 -23.54 -19.41
N LYS A 306 -14.06 -22.81 -20.42
CA LYS A 306 -13.59 -23.34 -21.71
C LYS A 306 -12.65 -22.33 -22.36
N SER A 307 -11.57 -22.79 -22.96
CA SER A 307 -10.72 -21.98 -23.84
C SER A 307 -10.45 -22.70 -25.16
N GLY A 308 -10.13 -21.94 -26.22
CA GLY A 308 -9.95 -22.52 -27.55
C GLY A 308 -9.91 -21.51 -28.69
N TYR A 309 -9.48 -21.96 -29.86
CA TYR A 309 -9.43 -21.13 -31.05
C TYR A 309 -10.77 -21.12 -31.80
N LEU A 310 -11.30 -19.91 -32.08
CA LEU A 310 -12.42 -19.68 -33.00
C LEU A 310 -12.03 -18.63 -34.06
N LEU A 311 -12.75 -18.62 -35.17
CA LEU A 311 -12.66 -17.53 -36.16
C LEU A 311 -13.66 -16.42 -35.78
N LYS A 312 -13.18 -15.20 -35.49
CA LYS A 312 -14.02 -13.99 -35.28
C LYS A 312 -14.15 -13.25 -36.61
N LYS A 313 -15.36 -12.86 -37.00
CA LYS A 313 -15.58 -11.94 -38.13
C LYS A 313 -15.20 -10.51 -37.72
N GLY A 314 -14.52 -9.78 -38.60
CA GLY A 314 -14.20 -8.36 -38.38
C GLY A 314 -15.42 -7.45 -38.51
N GLU A 315 -15.43 -6.36 -37.73
CA GLU A 315 -16.53 -5.39 -37.66
C GLU A 315 -16.54 -4.47 -38.88
N LYS A 316 -15.43 -3.77 -39.13
CA LYS A 316 -15.25 -2.87 -40.29
C LYS A 316 -14.86 -3.58 -41.59
N GLY A 317 -14.72 -4.91 -41.59
CA GLY A 317 -14.31 -5.66 -42.78
C GLY A 317 -14.65 -7.15 -42.67
N ARG A 318 -15.23 -7.71 -43.74
CA ARG A 318 -15.78 -9.09 -43.83
C ARG A 318 -14.74 -10.22 -43.75
N THR A 319 -13.55 -9.95 -43.21
CA THR A 319 -12.47 -10.92 -43.00
C THR A 319 -12.68 -11.70 -41.70
N TRP A 320 -12.40 -13.00 -41.73
CA TRP A 320 -12.42 -13.87 -40.55
C TRP A 320 -10.99 -14.02 -40.02
N LYS A 321 -10.80 -13.87 -38.71
CA LYS A 321 -9.48 -13.93 -38.06
C LYS A 321 -9.51 -14.95 -36.92
N LYS A 322 -8.53 -15.87 -36.90
CA LYS A 322 -8.34 -16.83 -35.80
C LYS A 322 -7.97 -16.08 -34.52
N ARG A 323 -8.68 -16.37 -33.43
CA ARG A 323 -8.55 -15.73 -32.11
C ARG A 323 -8.73 -16.76 -31.01
N TRP A 324 -8.11 -16.51 -29.86
CA TRP A 324 -8.22 -17.37 -28.70
C TRP A 324 -9.32 -16.85 -27.79
N PHE A 325 -10.35 -17.65 -27.56
CA PHE A 325 -11.47 -17.33 -26.70
C PHE A 325 -11.26 -18.01 -25.35
N VAL A 326 -11.60 -17.32 -24.26
CA VAL A 326 -11.56 -17.83 -22.89
C VAL A 326 -12.86 -17.44 -22.19
N LEU A 327 -13.71 -18.42 -21.94
CA LEU A 327 -14.91 -18.28 -21.12
C LEU A 327 -14.55 -18.46 -19.65
N ARG A 328 -14.87 -17.49 -18.81
CA ARG A 328 -14.80 -17.51 -17.34
C ARG A 328 -16.23 -17.41 -16.77
N PRO A 329 -16.48 -17.66 -15.47
CA PRO A 329 -17.82 -17.64 -14.86
C PRO A 329 -18.66 -16.38 -15.10
N ALA A 330 -18.04 -15.20 -15.18
CA ALA A 330 -18.75 -13.93 -15.39
C ALA A 330 -18.44 -13.26 -16.75
N LYS A 331 -17.39 -13.68 -17.47
CA LYS A 331 -16.84 -12.95 -18.64
C LYS A 331 -16.41 -13.86 -19.77
N LEU A 332 -16.46 -13.36 -21.01
CA LEU A 332 -15.87 -13.97 -22.19
C LEU A 332 -14.76 -13.05 -22.75
N ALA A 333 -13.51 -13.51 -22.63
CA ALA A 333 -12.33 -12.80 -23.12
C ALA A 333 -11.89 -13.32 -24.50
N ILE A 334 -11.44 -12.42 -25.37
CA ILE A 334 -10.98 -12.71 -26.73
C ILE A 334 -9.55 -12.16 -26.90
N TYR A 335 -8.57 -13.04 -26.98
CA TYR A 335 -7.16 -12.71 -27.15
C TYR A 335 -6.69 -12.88 -28.60
N LYS A 336 -5.56 -12.24 -28.94
CA LYS A 336 -4.90 -12.39 -30.24
C LYS A 336 -4.49 -13.84 -30.52
N ASP A 337 -3.96 -14.52 -29.52
CA ASP A 337 -3.50 -15.93 -29.57
C ASP A 337 -3.50 -16.56 -28.16
N ASN A 338 -3.18 -17.85 -28.07
CA ASN A 338 -3.27 -18.66 -26.84
C ASN A 338 -2.19 -18.39 -25.79
N LYS A 339 -1.34 -17.37 -25.98
CA LYS A 339 -0.44 -16.88 -24.93
C LYS A 339 -1.11 -15.86 -24.01
N GLU A 340 -2.33 -15.40 -24.36
CA GLU A 340 -3.17 -14.49 -23.55
C GLU A 340 -2.55 -13.10 -23.21
N TYR A 341 -1.38 -12.74 -23.74
CA TYR A 341 -0.71 -11.44 -23.50
C TYR A 341 -1.38 -10.21 -24.14
N LYS A 342 -2.30 -10.42 -25.09
CA LYS A 342 -2.96 -9.35 -25.85
C LYS A 342 -4.46 -9.63 -25.91
N LEU A 343 -5.18 -9.04 -24.97
CA LEU A 343 -6.63 -8.99 -24.99
C LEU A 343 -7.08 -8.05 -26.13
N LEU A 344 -8.09 -8.46 -26.88
CA LEU A 344 -8.66 -7.69 -27.98
C LEU A 344 -10.11 -7.27 -27.73
N GLN A 345 -10.84 -8.03 -26.91
CA GLN A 345 -12.20 -7.74 -26.50
C GLN A 345 -12.52 -8.54 -25.23
N LEU A 346 -13.17 -7.88 -24.27
CA LEU A 346 -13.83 -8.51 -23.12
C LEU A 346 -15.34 -8.28 -23.30
N ILE A 347 -16.14 -9.27 -22.91
CA ILE A 347 -17.61 -9.19 -22.95
C ILE A 347 -18.11 -9.80 -21.65
N ASP A 348 -18.87 -9.04 -20.87
CA ASP A 348 -19.48 -9.55 -19.65
C ASP A 348 -20.70 -10.43 -20.02
N LEU A 349 -20.93 -11.53 -19.29
CA LEU A 349 -21.86 -12.58 -19.75
C LEU A 349 -23.34 -12.17 -19.62
N ASP A 350 -23.64 -11.19 -18.79
CA ASP A 350 -24.92 -10.48 -18.70
C ASP A 350 -25.23 -9.72 -20.00
N GLU A 351 -24.24 -9.03 -20.60
CA GLU A 351 -24.39 -8.35 -21.90
C GLU A 351 -24.72 -9.32 -23.05
N ILE A 352 -24.38 -10.61 -22.97
CA ILE A 352 -24.66 -11.57 -24.06
C ILE A 352 -26.13 -12.01 -24.00
N HIS A 353 -27.06 -11.19 -24.49
CA HIS A 353 -28.50 -11.49 -24.52
C HIS A 353 -28.81 -12.90 -25.09
N LYS A 354 -28.28 -13.25 -26.27
CA LYS A 354 -28.57 -14.52 -26.95
C LYS A 354 -27.35 -15.13 -27.64
N VAL A 355 -27.32 -16.46 -27.69
CA VAL A 355 -26.30 -17.26 -28.41
C VAL A 355 -27.02 -18.11 -29.46
N VAL A 356 -26.82 -17.81 -30.75
CA VAL A 356 -27.67 -18.34 -31.84
C VAL A 356 -26.81 -18.93 -32.97
N GLN A 357 -27.16 -20.10 -33.51
CA GLN A 357 -26.47 -20.67 -34.68
C GLN A 357 -26.80 -19.85 -35.94
N VAL A 358 -25.79 -19.55 -36.76
CA VAL A 358 -25.92 -18.72 -37.98
C VAL A 358 -25.39 -19.49 -39.19
N THR A 359 -26.29 -20.16 -39.90
CA THR A 359 -25.96 -20.98 -41.08
C THR A 359 -25.55 -20.16 -42.32
N THR A 360 -25.84 -18.85 -42.34
CA THR A 360 -25.59 -17.93 -43.47
C THR A 360 -24.13 -17.84 -43.92
N TYR A 361 -23.18 -18.07 -43.02
CA TYR A 361 -21.74 -18.00 -43.32
C TYR A 361 -21.06 -19.37 -43.32
N SER A 362 -21.48 -20.27 -42.41
CA SER A 362 -20.94 -21.61 -42.26
C SER A 362 -21.88 -22.44 -41.40
N LYS A 363 -21.98 -23.75 -41.66
CA LYS A 363 -22.71 -24.69 -40.79
C LYS A 363 -22.14 -24.80 -39.36
N TYR A 364 -20.93 -24.26 -39.11
CA TYR A 364 -20.26 -24.23 -37.81
C TYR A 364 -20.17 -22.81 -37.20
N ALA A 365 -20.91 -21.84 -37.74
CA ALA A 365 -20.94 -20.46 -37.25
C ALA A 365 -22.11 -20.19 -36.31
N PHE A 366 -21.89 -19.30 -35.35
CA PHE A 366 -22.86 -18.82 -34.37
C PHE A 366 -22.60 -17.34 -34.07
N ALA A 367 -23.59 -16.68 -33.47
CA ALA A 367 -23.53 -15.28 -33.06
C ALA A 367 -23.77 -15.13 -31.57
N LEU A 368 -22.98 -14.26 -30.94
CA LEU A 368 -23.20 -13.74 -29.59
C LEU A 368 -23.86 -12.37 -29.75
N VAL A 369 -25.13 -12.25 -29.38
CA VAL A 369 -25.90 -11.01 -29.52
C VAL A 369 -25.76 -10.20 -28.24
N THR A 370 -25.07 -9.06 -28.30
CA THR A 370 -24.97 -8.08 -27.19
C THR A 370 -25.79 -6.82 -27.51
N PRO A 371 -26.05 -5.90 -26.56
CA PRO A 371 -26.72 -4.63 -26.85
C PRO A 371 -26.02 -3.82 -27.94
N LYS A 372 -24.67 -3.77 -27.90
CA LYS A 372 -23.85 -3.01 -28.85
C LYS A 372 -23.82 -3.63 -30.25
N GLN A 373 -23.66 -4.96 -30.36
CA GLN A 373 -23.55 -5.64 -31.66
C GLN A 373 -23.71 -7.17 -31.61
N ALA A 374 -23.99 -7.80 -32.75
CA ALA A 374 -23.93 -9.25 -32.91
C ALA A 374 -22.53 -9.71 -33.34
N LEU A 375 -21.80 -10.39 -32.44
CA LEU A 375 -20.49 -10.94 -32.72
C LEU A 375 -20.58 -12.30 -33.42
N PHE A 376 -20.22 -12.35 -34.70
CA PHE A 376 -20.17 -13.59 -35.48
C PHE A 376 -18.86 -14.34 -35.28
N VAL A 377 -18.98 -15.61 -34.86
CA VAL A 377 -17.88 -16.53 -34.58
C VAL A 377 -18.09 -17.88 -35.27
N GLN A 378 -17.01 -18.57 -35.62
CA GLN A 378 -17.06 -19.88 -36.27
C GLN A 378 -16.09 -20.87 -35.62
N ALA A 379 -16.59 -22.06 -35.32
CA ALA A 379 -15.82 -23.19 -34.80
C ALA A 379 -15.26 -24.08 -35.91
N SER A 380 -14.37 -25.00 -35.54
CA SER A 380 -13.76 -25.98 -36.45
C SER A 380 -14.76 -27.02 -36.97
N ASN A 381 -15.76 -27.39 -36.17
CA ASN A 381 -16.78 -28.39 -36.49
C ASN A 381 -18.07 -28.18 -35.69
N THR A 382 -19.14 -28.93 -36.00
CA THR A 382 -20.44 -28.84 -35.32
C THR A 382 -20.39 -29.19 -33.83
N SER A 383 -19.50 -30.10 -33.41
CA SER A 383 -19.37 -30.49 -32.00
C SER A 383 -18.80 -29.36 -31.17
N GLU A 384 -17.70 -28.76 -31.62
CA GLU A 384 -17.11 -27.57 -30.97
C GLU A 384 -18.07 -26.39 -30.95
N MET A 385 -18.80 -26.14 -32.05
CA MET A 385 -19.83 -25.10 -32.10
C MET A 385 -20.90 -25.34 -31.02
N LYS A 386 -21.42 -26.57 -30.91
CA LYS A 386 -22.45 -26.93 -29.92
C LYS A 386 -21.92 -26.85 -28.48
N ASP A 387 -20.71 -27.31 -28.20
CA ASP A 387 -20.11 -27.23 -26.85
C ASP A 387 -19.85 -25.77 -26.46
N TRP A 388 -19.26 -24.94 -27.34
CA TRP A 388 -19.12 -23.50 -27.07
C TRP A 388 -20.46 -22.82 -26.76
N MET A 389 -21.49 -23.07 -27.58
CA MET A 389 -22.83 -22.52 -27.35
C MET A 389 -23.44 -23.03 -26.03
N ALA A 390 -23.27 -24.31 -25.70
CA ALA A 390 -23.78 -24.89 -24.46
C ALA A 390 -23.08 -24.31 -23.22
N ARG A 391 -21.74 -24.23 -23.23
CA ARG A 391 -20.94 -23.70 -22.12
C ARG A 391 -21.23 -22.23 -21.83
N ILE A 392 -21.37 -21.39 -22.86
CA ILE A 392 -21.71 -19.97 -22.67
C ILE A 392 -23.11 -19.83 -22.07
N ASN A 393 -24.11 -20.57 -22.58
CA ASN A 393 -25.46 -20.54 -22.01
C ASN A 393 -25.52 -21.11 -20.57
N GLN A 394 -24.74 -22.15 -20.26
CA GLN A 394 -24.64 -22.70 -18.91
C GLN A 394 -24.01 -21.70 -17.93
N ALA A 395 -22.90 -21.04 -18.31
CA ALA A 395 -22.26 -20.01 -17.49
C ALA A 395 -23.22 -18.85 -17.20
N LYS A 396 -23.96 -18.38 -18.22
CA LYS A 396 -25.03 -17.39 -18.06
C LYS A 396 -26.13 -17.82 -17.09
N GLN A 397 -26.63 -19.05 -17.20
CA GLN A 397 -27.67 -19.57 -16.30
C GLN A 397 -27.21 -19.61 -14.84
N ILE A 398 -25.95 -20.01 -14.60
CA ILE A 398 -25.34 -19.98 -13.27
C ILE A 398 -25.24 -18.55 -12.75
N LEU A 399 -24.82 -17.59 -13.59
CA LEU A 399 -24.70 -16.19 -13.21
C LEU A 399 -26.06 -15.59 -12.80
N PHE A 400 -27.12 -15.80 -13.59
CA PHE A 400 -28.48 -15.34 -13.23
C PHE A 400 -29.00 -16.00 -11.94
N ALA A 401 -28.78 -17.31 -11.76
CA ALA A 401 -29.23 -18.01 -10.55
C ALA A 401 -28.52 -17.53 -9.28
N LEU A 402 -27.27 -17.07 -9.38
CA LEU A 402 -26.55 -16.46 -8.24
C LEU A 402 -27.14 -15.10 -7.89
N ASP A 403 -27.49 -14.26 -8.87
CA ASP A 403 -28.08 -12.95 -8.62
C ASP A 403 -29.44 -13.03 -7.92
N ASP A 404 -30.32 -13.94 -8.34
CA ASP A 404 -31.63 -14.21 -7.70
C ASP A 404 -31.50 -14.66 -6.23
N THR A 405 -30.45 -15.42 -5.90
CA THR A 405 -30.17 -15.77 -4.48
C THR A 405 -29.56 -14.61 -3.68
N SER A 406 -28.95 -13.64 -4.36
CA SER A 406 -28.33 -12.47 -3.74
C SER A 406 -29.31 -11.34 -3.49
N SER A 407 -30.40 -11.23 -4.26
CA SER A 407 -31.47 -10.25 -4.05
C SER A 407 -32.28 -10.61 -2.81
N VAL A 408 -32.75 -11.86 -2.68
CA VAL A 408 -33.50 -12.32 -1.49
C VAL A 408 -32.68 -12.17 -0.20
N ASN A 409 -31.38 -12.49 -0.24
CA ASN A 409 -30.50 -12.26 0.92
C ASN A 409 -30.25 -10.76 1.19
N ARG A 410 -30.07 -9.92 0.16
CA ARG A 410 -29.92 -8.47 0.35
C ARG A 410 -31.19 -7.84 0.90
N ASP A 411 -32.36 -8.19 0.38
CA ASP A 411 -33.63 -7.64 0.85
C ASP A 411 -33.94 -8.10 2.29
N GLN A 412 -33.56 -9.32 2.67
CA GLN A 412 -33.75 -9.83 4.02
C GLN A 412 -32.75 -9.23 5.04
N LEU A 413 -31.49 -9.01 4.64
CA LEU A 413 -30.49 -8.29 5.45
C LEU A 413 -30.82 -6.79 5.54
N PHE A 414 -31.21 -6.15 4.44
CA PHE A 414 -31.64 -4.76 4.40
C PHE A 414 -32.92 -4.54 5.19
N ALA A 415 -33.88 -5.46 5.16
CA ALA A 415 -35.06 -5.41 6.03
C ALA A 415 -34.68 -5.55 7.52
N GLN A 416 -33.69 -6.39 7.86
CA GLN A 416 -33.17 -6.48 9.24
C GLN A 416 -32.47 -5.19 9.68
N ASP A 417 -31.64 -4.58 8.82
CA ASP A 417 -30.98 -3.30 9.10
C ASP A 417 -31.94 -2.12 9.14
N VAL A 418 -33.00 -2.10 8.31
CA VAL A 418 -34.04 -1.08 8.40
C VAL A 418 -34.85 -1.26 9.69
N ILE A 419 -35.19 -2.48 10.10
CA ILE A 419 -35.91 -2.74 11.36
C ILE A 419 -35.04 -2.44 12.60
N SER A 420 -33.73 -2.74 12.54
CA SER A 420 -32.81 -2.42 13.65
C SER A 420 -32.64 -0.90 13.79
N ASN A 421 -32.45 -0.18 12.68
CA ASN A 421 -32.34 1.28 12.66
C ASN A 421 -33.66 2.01 12.97
N TYR A 422 -34.82 1.42 12.68
CA TYR A 422 -36.10 2.02 13.07
C TYR A 422 -36.35 1.87 14.59
N LYS A 423 -35.91 0.76 15.20
CA LYS A 423 -36.00 0.57 16.66
C LYS A 423 -35.02 1.48 17.41
N SER A 424 -33.75 1.51 17.01
CA SER A 424 -32.75 2.37 17.66
C SER A 424 -33.09 3.86 17.56
N ASN A 425 -33.60 4.32 16.41
CA ASN A 425 -34.06 5.71 16.28
C ASN A 425 -35.36 6.01 17.05
N HIS A 426 -36.24 5.04 17.26
CA HIS A 426 -37.45 5.25 18.08
C HIS A 426 -37.12 5.31 19.58
N ASP A 427 -36.15 4.52 20.04
CA ASP A 427 -35.64 4.58 21.42
C ASP A 427 -34.85 5.88 21.68
N ALA A 428 -34.02 6.32 20.72
CA ALA A 428 -33.29 7.59 20.82
C ALA A 428 -34.21 8.82 20.90
N ASN A 429 -35.22 8.90 20.02
CA ASN A 429 -36.17 10.02 20.03
C ASN A 429 -37.08 10.04 21.27
N ALA A 430 -37.38 8.87 21.85
CA ALA A 430 -38.15 8.78 23.11
C ALA A 430 -37.37 9.26 24.34
N ILE A 431 -36.03 9.27 24.27
CA ILE A 431 -35.15 9.81 25.33
C ILE A 431 -35.01 11.33 25.20
N GLN A 432 -34.86 11.86 23.98
CA GLN A 432 -34.63 13.29 23.74
C GLN A 432 -35.86 14.17 24.05
N LEU A 433 -37.09 13.65 23.88
CA LEU A 433 -38.33 14.36 24.22
C LEU A 433 -38.62 14.46 25.74
N LYS A 434 -37.79 13.85 26.61
CA LYS A 434 -37.91 13.96 28.07
C LYS A 434 -36.97 15.00 28.70
N SER A 435 -36.03 15.58 27.97
CA SER A 435 -35.03 16.52 28.51
C SER A 435 -35.34 18.01 28.31
N GLU A 436 -36.38 18.39 27.57
CA GLU A 436 -36.69 19.80 27.24
C GLU A 436 -37.93 20.39 27.96
N ASN A 437 -38.30 19.86 29.13
CA ASN A 437 -39.37 20.43 29.97
C ASN A 437 -38.91 20.61 31.42
N LEU A 438 -38.12 21.67 31.65
CA LEU A 438 -37.70 22.34 32.92
C LEU A 438 -36.51 23.25 32.50
N THR A 439 -36.50 24.58 32.58
CA THR A 439 -37.11 25.56 33.51
C THR A 439 -37.39 26.92 32.84
N SER A 440 -38.03 27.87 33.55
CA SER A 440 -38.66 29.09 33.00
C SER A 440 -38.31 30.40 33.74
N MET A 441 -38.60 31.54 33.09
CA MET A 441 -38.73 32.94 33.63
C MET A 441 -37.43 33.69 34.03
N SER A 442 -37.32 35.04 34.09
CA SER A 442 -37.97 36.21 33.40
C SER A 442 -37.31 37.54 33.85
N ILE A 443 -36.90 38.44 32.93
CA ILE A 443 -37.12 39.94 32.83
C ILE A 443 -36.84 40.87 34.08
N PRO A 444 -36.50 42.21 34.02
CA PRO A 444 -36.31 43.21 32.91
C PRO A 444 -34.91 43.90 32.92
N GLY A 445 -34.52 44.88 32.08
CA GLY A 445 -35.13 45.57 30.92
C GLY A 445 -35.02 47.12 30.98
N LYS A 446 -34.36 47.78 29.99
CA LYS A 446 -34.62 49.17 29.51
C LYS A 446 -33.78 49.59 28.28
N SER A 447 -34.24 50.66 27.62
CA SER A 447 -33.91 51.14 26.25
C SER A 447 -32.81 52.22 26.20
N ASN A 448 -32.04 52.31 25.08
CA ASN A 448 -31.97 53.51 24.22
C ASN A 448 -31.12 53.32 22.92
N ARG A 449 -31.00 54.40 22.13
CA ARG A 449 -30.98 54.45 20.65
C ARG A 449 -29.75 55.25 20.11
N LEU A 450 -29.47 55.10 18.81
CA LEU A 450 -28.81 56.04 17.87
C LEU A 450 -27.26 56.01 17.60
N GLU A 451 -26.98 56.12 16.29
CA GLU A 451 -25.93 56.90 15.58
C GLU A 451 -24.48 56.41 15.33
N HIS A 452 -24.13 56.44 14.03
CA HIS A 452 -22.81 56.64 13.41
C HIS A 452 -22.51 58.17 13.36
N PRO A 453 -21.25 58.70 13.25
CA PRO A 453 -20.37 58.47 12.08
C PRO A 453 -18.83 58.72 12.22
N THR A 454 -18.11 58.61 11.08
CA THR A 454 -16.77 59.20 10.72
C THR A 454 -15.52 58.79 11.53
N ARG A 455 -14.47 58.18 10.93
CA ARG A 455 -13.54 58.58 9.83
C ARG A 455 -12.40 59.51 10.29
N LEU A 456 -11.15 59.01 10.22
CA LEU A 456 -9.94 59.80 9.91
C LEU A 456 -8.82 58.87 9.37
N SER A 457 -7.89 59.44 8.61
CA SER A 457 -6.99 58.74 7.67
C SER A 457 -5.66 59.48 7.48
N VAL A 458 -4.54 58.77 7.23
CA VAL A 458 -3.26 59.35 6.73
C VAL A 458 -2.53 58.38 5.76
N THR A 459 -1.96 58.91 4.66
CA THR A 459 -1.16 58.26 3.58
C THR A 459 0.30 58.80 3.57
N PHE A 460 1.30 58.44 2.76
CA PHE A 460 1.50 57.77 1.44
C PHE A 460 2.77 56.83 1.53
N SER A 461 3.42 56.23 0.52
CA SER A 461 3.40 56.14 -0.97
C SER A 461 4.01 54.76 -1.37
N GLU A 462 3.55 54.02 -2.37
CA GLU A 462 3.58 54.20 -3.85
C GLU A 462 4.93 53.90 -4.57
N ASN A 463 4.93 52.87 -5.44
CA ASN A 463 5.66 52.82 -6.72
C ASN A 463 5.19 51.62 -7.62
N TYR A 464 4.39 51.93 -8.66
CA TYR A 464 4.24 51.34 -10.02
C TYR A 464 4.66 49.88 -10.34
N TYR A 465 3.98 49.08 -11.17
CA TYR A 465 3.38 49.33 -12.52
C TYR A 465 2.36 48.18 -12.93
N PRO A 466 1.80 48.13 -14.17
CA PRO A 466 0.42 48.47 -14.61
C PRO A 466 -0.68 47.36 -14.56
N PRO A 467 -1.97 47.69 -14.87
CA PRO A 467 -3.12 46.76 -14.85
C PRO A 467 -3.52 46.17 -16.23
N SER A 468 -4.33 45.10 -16.21
CA SER A 468 -5.01 44.52 -17.39
C SER A 468 -6.45 45.05 -17.56
N PRO A 469 -6.93 45.31 -18.79
CA PRO A 469 -8.26 45.88 -19.02
C PRO A 469 -9.39 44.85 -19.19
N THR A 470 -10.44 45.04 -18.38
CA THR A 470 -11.89 44.95 -18.68
C THR A 470 -12.44 44.04 -19.80
N SER A 471 -13.41 43.22 -19.37
CA SER A 471 -14.50 42.63 -20.16
C SER A 471 -15.44 43.67 -20.79
N ASP A 472 -16.00 43.36 -21.98
CA ASP A 472 -17.31 43.88 -22.42
C ASP A 472 -18.02 42.82 -23.32
N PRO A 473 -19.36 42.63 -23.27
CA PRO A 473 -20.02 41.44 -23.82
C PRO A 473 -20.79 41.71 -25.12
N MET A 474 -20.37 41.11 -26.25
CA MET A 474 -21.17 41.16 -27.49
C MET A 474 -20.99 39.97 -28.46
N VAL A 475 -20.91 38.73 -27.95
CA VAL A 475 -21.02 37.52 -28.79
C VAL A 475 -21.87 36.43 -28.09
N ILE A 476 -23.17 36.72 -27.91
CA ILE A 476 -24.19 35.70 -27.62
C ILE A 476 -25.36 35.95 -28.58
N SER A 477 -25.91 34.87 -29.14
CA SER A 477 -27.10 34.84 -30.01
C SER A 477 -26.94 35.33 -31.47
N GLN A 478 -26.02 34.71 -32.22
CA GLN A 478 -26.38 34.22 -33.55
C GLN A 478 -26.49 32.68 -33.52
N LEU A 479 -27.64 32.23 -33.03
CA LEU A 479 -28.12 30.85 -33.13
C LEU A 479 -28.88 30.68 -34.45
N MET A 480 -28.82 29.46 -35.01
CA MET A 480 -29.59 28.97 -36.18
C MET A 480 -29.16 29.62 -37.52
N GLU A 481 -28.87 28.89 -38.61
CA GLU A 481 -29.18 27.50 -38.99
C GLU A 481 -28.19 26.99 -40.06
N GLY A 482 -28.00 25.66 -40.21
CA GLY A 482 -27.61 25.05 -41.49
C GLY A 482 -26.42 24.07 -41.55
N MET A 483 -26.70 22.76 -41.48
CA MET A 483 -25.91 21.61 -42.01
C MET A 483 -24.51 21.34 -41.39
N ILE A 484 -24.40 20.57 -40.30
CA ILE A 484 -24.47 19.08 -40.20
C ILE A 484 -23.25 18.34 -40.77
N ASN A 485 -22.36 17.90 -39.85
CA ASN A 485 -21.97 16.49 -39.72
C ASN A 485 -21.34 16.26 -38.34
N SER A 486 -22.12 15.66 -37.45
CA SER A 486 -21.74 15.12 -36.14
C SER A 486 -21.83 13.57 -36.21
N ASP A 487 -21.43 12.73 -35.25
CA ASP A 487 -21.17 12.93 -33.82
C ASP A 487 -19.86 12.22 -33.39
N GLU A 488 -19.04 12.89 -32.57
CA GLU A 488 -17.96 12.25 -31.79
C GLU A 488 -18.36 12.24 -30.30
N GLU A 489 -19.13 11.23 -29.88
CA GLU A 489 -19.31 10.90 -28.46
C GLU A 489 -19.21 9.37 -28.24
N GLU A 490 -18.89 9.00 -27.00
CA GLU A 490 -18.72 7.63 -26.47
C GLU A 490 -17.40 6.87 -26.81
N TYR A 491 -17.08 5.82 -26.03
CA TYR A 491 -15.88 4.94 -26.08
C TYR A 491 -14.58 5.36 -25.35
N THR A 492 -14.65 6.02 -24.20
CA THR A 492 -13.48 6.08 -23.27
C THR A 492 -13.35 4.81 -22.39
N THR A 493 -14.46 4.19 -22.00
CA THR A 493 -14.51 3.09 -21.01
C THR A 493 -13.99 1.75 -21.54
N ASP A 494 -14.34 1.36 -22.78
CA ASP A 494 -13.91 0.06 -23.35
C ASP A 494 -12.38 -0.02 -23.54
N LYS A 495 -11.73 1.13 -23.80
CA LYS A 495 -10.28 1.20 -23.97
C LYS A 495 -9.55 1.10 -22.62
N ALA A 496 -10.04 1.78 -21.59
CA ALA A 496 -9.51 1.68 -20.23
C ALA A 496 -9.65 0.25 -19.66
N ASN A 497 -10.78 -0.42 -19.90
CA ASN A 497 -10.98 -1.82 -19.50
C ASN A 497 -10.04 -2.79 -20.26
N LEU A 498 -9.78 -2.56 -21.54
CA LEU A 498 -8.81 -3.32 -22.32
C LEU A 498 -7.37 -3.11 -21.83
N GLU A 499 -6.98 -1.88 -21.50
CA GLU A 499 -5.66 -1.55 -20.96
C GLU A 499 -5.49 -2.11 -19.53
N LEU A 500 -6.53 -2.07 -18.70
CA LEU A 500 -6.57 -2.71 -17.38
C LEU A 500 -6.40 -4.24 -17.48
N GLU A 501 -7.09 -4.92 -18.40
CA GLU A 501 -6.95 -6.38 -18.54
C GLU A 501 -5.72 -6.83 -19.34
N GLU A 502 -5.18 -6.04 -20.27
CA GLU A 502 -3.83 -6.25 -20.82
C GLU A 502 -2.78 -6.08 -19.71
N SER A 503 -2.99 -5.18 -18.74
CA SER A 503 -2.12 -5.06 -17.56
C SER A 503 -2.23 -6.29 -16.64
N ARG A 504 -3.45 -6.75 -16.33
CA ARG A 504 -3.73 -7.93 -15.48
C ARG A 504 -3.12 -9.21 -16.04
N ASN A 505 -3.37 -9.50 -17.32
CA ASN A 505 -2.92 -10.75 -17.92
C ASN A 505 -1.43 -10.74 -18.35
N ARG A 506 -0.70 -9.62 -18.18
CA ARG A 506 0.72 -9.52 -18.52
C ARG A 506 1.55 -10.47 -17.66
N VAL A 507 2.12 -11.50 -18.28
CA VAL A 507 3.15 -12.34 -17.65
C VAL A 507 4.36 -11.47 -17.31
N LEU A 508 4.65 -11.37 -16.01
CA LEU A 508 5.80 -10.65 -15.47
C LEU A 508 7.05 -11.54 -15.51
N ILE A 509 6.92 -12.80 -15.10
CA ILE A 509 7.98 -13.80 -15.15
C ILE A 509 7.37 -15.21 -15.18
N GLU A 510 8.04 -16.14 -15.87
CA GLU A 510 7.71 -17.56 -15.83
C GLU A 510 8.98 -18.42 -15.70
N GLY A 511 8.85 -19.60 -15.08
CA GLY A 511 10.00 -20.48 -14.84
C GLY A 511 9.68 -21.66 -13.92
N TYR A 512 10.61 -22.60 -13.81
CA TYR A 512 10.45 -23.76 -12.92
C TYR A 512 10.78 -23.43 -11.47
N LEU A 513 9.84 -23.70 -10.57
CA LEU A 513 10.08 -23.70 -9.11
C LEU A 513 9.68 -25.06 -8.53
N LEU A 514 10.19 -25.37 -7.33
CA LEU A 514 9.75 -26.53 -6.55
C LEU A 514 8.52 -26.14 -5.73
N LYS A 515 7.45 -26.94 -5.84
CA LYS A 515 6.23 -26.79 -5.07
C LYS A 515 6.02 -27.97 -4.12
N LEU A 516 5.80 -27.71 -2.85
CA LEU A 516 5.37 -28.74 -1.91
C LEU A 516 3.93 -29.19 -2.25
N GLY A 517 3.74 -30.48 -2.47
CA GLY A 517 2.44 -31.10 -2.67
C GLY A 517 1.70 -31.35 -1.35
N ARG A 518 0.37 -31.53 -1.41
CA ARG A 518 -0.45 -31.83 -0.21
C ARG A 518 0.02 -33.08 0.55
N ASN A 519 0.67 -34.01 -0.14
CA ASN A 519 1.24 -35.23 0.43
C ASN A 519 2.74 -35.07 0.77
N ARG A 520 3.18 -33.86 1.18
CA ARG A 520 4.55 -33.50 1.61
C ARG A 520 5.71 -33.79 0.63
N GLY A 521 5.43 -34.16 -0.62
CA GLY A 521 6.45 -34.33 -1.66
C GLY A 521 6.70 -33.04 -2.44
N TRP A 522 7.96 -32.59 -2.53
CA TRP A 522 8.37 -31.51 -3.44
C TRP A 522 8.26 -31.94 -4.91
N LYS A 523 7.59 -31.14 -5.73
CA LYS A 523 7.40 -31.39 -7.16
C LYS A 523 7.83 -30.17 -7.96
N LYS A 524 8.66 -30.35 -8.99
CA LYS A 524 8.98 -29.31 -9.97
C LYS A 524 7.72 -28.92 -10.73
N ARG A 525 7.42 -27.62 -10.82
CA ARG A 525 6.25 -27.06 -11.50
C ARG A 525 6.67 -25.82 -12.29
N TRP A 526 6.06 -25.59 -13.46
CA TRP A 526 6.26 -24.33 -14.21
C TRP A 526 5.34 -23.28 -13.61
N PHE A 527 5.88 -22.20 -13.06
CA PHE A 527 5.12 -21.08 -12.52
C PHE A 527 5.04 -19.96 -13.54
N VAL A 528 3.90 -19.26 -13.55
CA VAL A 528 3.64 -18.08 -14.38
C VAL A 528 3.05 -17.01 -13.47
N LEU A 529 3.84 -15.97 -13.21
CA LEU A 529 3.42 -14.78 -12.50
C LEU A 529 2.85 -13.76 -13.50
N ARG A 530 1.66 -13.25 -13.21
CA ARG A 530 1.05 -12.08 -13.84
C ARG A 530 0.96 -10.95 -12.81
N THR A 531 0.42 -9.79 -13.17
CA THR A 531 0.38 -8.64 -12.25
C THR A 531 -0.57 -8.83 -11.06
N ASP A 532 -1.54 -9.75 -11.15
CA ASP A 532 -2.50 -10.08 -10.10
C ASP A 532 -2.47 -11.56 -9.64
N THR A 533 -1.93 -12.47 -10.44
CA THR A 533 -2.09 -13.92 -10.27
C THR A 533 -0.78 -14.70 -10.41
N LEU A 534 -0.57 -15.71 -9.53
CA LEU A 534 0.53 -16.67 -9.63
C LEU A 534 -0.02 -18.08 -9.89
N ALA A 535 0.09 -18.54 -11.14
CA ALA A 535 -0.34 -19.88 -11.56
C ALA A 535 0.84 -20.87 -11.61
N TYR A 536 0.57 -22.17 -11.50
CA TYR A 536 1.57 -23.22 -11.72
C TYR A 536 1.02 -24.44 -12.46
N TYR A 537 1.88 -25.10 -13.24
CA TYR A 537 1.53 -26.19 -14.15
C TYR A 537 2.39 -27.44 -13.89
N GLU A 538 1.83 -28.62 -14.13
CA GLU A 538 2.43 -29.90 -13.72
C GLU A 538 3.63 -30.33 -14.56
N ASP A 539 3.60 -30.09 -15.88
CA ASP A 539 4.71 -30.31 -16.82
C ASP A 539 4.43 -29.61 -18.16
N GLU A 540 5.46 -29.42 -19.02
CA GLU A 540 5.30 -28.80 -20.35
C GLU A 540 4.31 -29.55 -21.26
N LYS A 541 4.09 -30.84 -21.03
CA LYS A 541 3.28 -31.72 -21.90
C LYS A 541 1.76 -31.48 -21.83
N ILE A 542 1.25 -30.70 -20.86
CA ILE A 542 -0.16 -30.27 -20.90
C ILE A 542 -0.41 -29.25 -22.04
N ARG A 543 0.65 -28.80 -22.73
CA ARG A 543 0.60 -28.05 -23.99
C ARG A 543 0.26 -28.90 -25.23
N SER A 544 0.19 -30.24 -25.14
CA SER A 544 0.03 -31.15 -26.30
C SER A 544 -1.28 -31.96 -26.34
N LEU A 545 -2.19 -31.80 -25.37
CA LEU A 545 -3.56 -32.39 -25.42
C LEU A 545 -4.62 -31.39 -25.93
N THR A 546 -4.16 -30.29 -26.55
CA THR A 546 -4.97 -29.22 -27.14
C THR A 546 -4.45 -28.84 -28.53
N HIS A 547 -4.25 -29.87 -29.37
CA HIS A 547 -3.93 -29.73 -30.80
C HIS A 547 -5.14 -29.31 -31.64
#